data_AF-A0A1C7DHI8-F1
#
_entry.id   AF-A0A1C7DHI8-F1
#
_cell.length_a   1.000
_cell.length_b   1.000
_cell.length_c   1.000
_cell.angle_alpha   90.00
_cell.angle_beta   90.00
_cell.angle_gamma   90.00
#
_symmetry.space_group_name_H-M   'P 1'
#
loop_
_entity.id
_entity.type
_entity.pdbx_description
1 polymer ?
#
loop_
_entity_poly.entity_id
_entity_poly.type
_entity_poly.pdbx_seq_one_letter_code
_entity_poly.pdbx_strand_id
1 'polypeptide(L)'
;MKKIVFAAPFVILISLAAIIAWANLSTVESGIPEDYSKEDAEEFKGEENIKTAWNHWTKSGEFHEEDYEKNLTFIALRSIDDSQMEALGMSREISEMQKTIGLMNGNPMALSEAERAAYHSAFEQKLEAAYNSIN
;
A
#
# COMPACT_ATOMS: atom_id res chain seq x y z
N MET A 1 -38.89 31.59 8.08
CA MET A 1 -37.59 32.29 8.03
C MET A 1 -36.48 31.26 8.12
N LYS A 2 -35.52 31.32 7.20
CA LYS A 2 -34.41 30.37 7.04
C LYS A 2 -33.40 30.47 8.19
N LYS A 3 -32.80 29.34 8.59
CA LYS A 3 -31.39 29.30 9.00
C LYS A 3 -30.73 28.14 8.24
N ILE A 4 -29.99 28.51 7.21
CA ILE A 4 -29.15 27.63 6.41
C ILE A 4 -27.91 27.35 7.26
N VAL A 5 -27.69 26.08 7.59
CA VAL A 5 -26.43 25.60 8.19
C VAL A 5 -25.42 25.54 7.04
N PHE A 6 -24.47 26.49 7.04
CA PHE A 6 -23.31 26.46 6.16
C PHE A 6 -22.33 25.41 6.68
N ALA A 7 -22.42 24.19 6.14
CA ALA A 7 -21.36 23.21 6.24
C ALA A 7 -20.34 23.47 5.12
N ALA A 8 -19.13 23.83 5.56
CA ALA A 8 -17.81 23.77 4.94
C ALA A 8 -17.68 23.63 3.39
N PRO A 9 -16.93 24.53 2.72
CA PRO A 9 -16.56 24.39 1.33
C PRO A 9 -15.32 23.48 1.20
N PHE A 10 -15.52 22.15 1.16
CA PHE A 10 -14.40 21.21 0.93
C PHE A 10 -14.72 20.09 -0.07
N VAL A 11 -15.78 20.25 -0.86
CA VAL A 11 -16.27 19.20 -1.78
C VAL A 11 -15.77 19.35 -3.23
N ILE A 12 -15.03 20.41 -3.57
CA ILE A 12 -14.71 20.71 -4.99
C ILE A 12 -13.32 20.24 -5.44
N LEU A 13 -12.46 19.74 -4.55
CA LEU A 13 -11.07 19.35 -4.93
C LEU A 13 -10.86 17.87 -5.25
N ILE A 14 -11.84 16.99 -5.02
CA ILE A 14 -11.66 15.55 -5.20
C ILE A 14 -11.92 15.12 -6.66
N SER A 15 -12.62 15.93 -7.45
CA SER A 15 -12.97 15.58 -8.84
C SER A 15 -11.86 15.84 -9.87
N LEU A 16 -10.82 16.63 -9.54
CA LEU A 16 -9.77 16.97 -10.51
C LEU A 16 -8.56 16.03 -10.48
N ALA A 17 -8.34 15.30 -9.37
CA ALA A 17 -7.25 14.32 -9.27
C ALA A 17 -7.57 12.99 -9.99
N ALA A 18 -8.86 12.65 -10.15
CA ALA A 18 -9.28 11.41 -10.80
C ALA A 18 -8.99 11.38 -12.31
N ILE A 19 -8.81 12.54 -12.96
CA ILE A 19 -8.56 12.61 -14.41
C ILE A 19 -7.07 12.45 -14.76
N ILE A 20 -6.17 12.81 -13.84
CA ILE A 20 -4.71 12.79 -14.11
C ILE A 20 -4.13 11.38 -13.93
N ALA A 21 -4.74 10.53 -13.09
CA ALA A 21 -4.27 9.17 -12.86
C ALA A 21 -4.44 8.22 -14.05
N TRP A 22 -5.40 8.48 -14.95
CA TRP A 22 -5.63 7.64 -16.14
C TRP A 22 -4.70 7.95 -17.30
N ALA A 23 -4.16 9.17 -17.39
CA ALA A 23 -3.30 9.58 -18.51
C ALA A 23 -1.86 9.04 -18.39
N ASN A 24 -1.42 8.63 -17.20
CA ASN A 24 -0.05 8.16 -16.94
C ASN A 24 0.06 6.64 -16.80
N LEU A 25 -1.03 5.87 -16.90
CA LEU A 25 -1.02 4.42 -16.74
C LEU A 25 -0.88 3.65 -18.08
N SER A 26 -0.62 4.34 -19.20
CA SER A 26 -0.63 3.73 -20.54
C SER A 26 0.74 3.48 -21.17
N THR A 27 1.86 3.62 -20.46
CA THR A 27 3.20 3.42 -21.09
C THR A 27 4.27 2.79 -20.20
N VAL A 28 3.96 1.73 -19.47
CA VAL A 28 5.00 0.78 -19.02
C VAL A 28 4.52 -0.65 -19.29
N GLU A 29 4.33 -0.93 -20.57
CA GLU A 29 4.08 -2.26 -21.10
C GLU A 29 5.37 -2.75 -21.77
N SER A 30 6.42 -3.00 -20.96
CA SER A 30 7.65 -3.64 -21.44
C SER A 30 8.48 -4.12 -20.24
N GLY A 31 8.31 -5.38 -19.84
CA GLY A 31 9.24 -6.03 -18.91
C GLY A 31 8.66 -7.08 -17.96
N ILE A 32 7.38 -7.41 -18.01
CA ILE A 32 6.82 -8.49 -17.18
C ILE A 32 6.81 -9.77 -18.03
N PRO A 33 7.48 -10.86 -17.60
CA PRO A 33 7.45 -12.13 -18.33
C PRO A 33 6.02 -12.60 -18.54
N GLU A 34 5.71 -12.97 -19.77
CA GLU A 34 4.37 -13.23 -20.32
C GLU A 34 3.81 -14.62 -19.94
N ASP A 35 4.16 -15.13 -18.75
CA ASP A 35 3.78 -16.49 -18.28
C ASP A 35 3.00 -16.51 -16.95
N TYR A 36 2.45 -15.38 -16.51
CA TYR A 36 1.37 -15.42 -15.51
C TYR A 36 0.02 -15.71 -16.20
N SER A 37 -0.07 -16.90 -16.79
CA SER A 37 -1.35 -17.48 -17.20
C SER A 37 -2.25 -17.64 -15.98
N LYS A 38 -3.51 -17.24 -16.15
CA LYS A 38 -4.63 -17.32 -15.20
C LYS A 38 -4.96 -18.75 -14.75
N GLU A 39 -4.08 -19.38 -13.98
CA GLU A 39 -4.40 -20.57 -13.21
C GLU A 39 -4.04 -20.27 -11.74
N ASP A 40 -4.99 -20.58 -10.87
CA ASP A 40 -4.94 -20.56 -9.41
C ASP A 40 -5.18 -19.21 -8.69
N ALA A 41 -6.46 -18.82 -8.68
CA ALA A 41 -7.09 -18.21 -7.51
C ALA A 41 -7.28 -19.25 -6.37
N GLU A 42 -6.30 -20.15 -6.16
CA GLU A 42 -6.34 -21.21 -5.16
C GLU A 42 -5.77 -20.69 -3.82
N GLU A 43 -6.65 -20.60 -2.82
CA GLU A 43 -6.37 -20.67 -1.38
C GLU A 43 -5.08 -19.98 -0.84
N PHE A 44 -5.22 -18.69 -0.51
CA PHE A 44 -4.47 -17.97 0.55
C PHE A 44 -2.98 -17.58 0.33
N LYS A 45 -2.62 -17.03 -0.83
CA LYS A 45 -1.37 -16.24 -0.98
C LYS A 45 -1.31 -14.96 -0.13
N GLY A 46 -2.45 -14.49 0.40
CA GLY A 46 -2.52 -13.30 1.25
C GLY A 46 -1.70 -13.42 2.55
N GLU A 47 -1.82 -14.55 3.26
CA GLU A 47 -1.03 -14.81 4.47
C GLU A 47 0.47 -14.89 4.16
N GLU A 48 0.82 -15.61 3.09
CA GLU A 48 2.21 -15.74 2.63
C GLU A 48 2.80 -14.38 2.25
N ASN A 49 2.03 -13.52 1.60
CA ASN A 49 2.42 -12.16 1.26
C ASN A 49 2.63 -11.29 2.51
N ILE A 50 1.80 -11.40 3.54
CA ILE A 50 2.02 -10.69 4.83
C ILE A 50 3.29 -11.21 5.51
N LYS A 51 3.50 -12.53 5.56
CA LYS A 51 4.72 -13.15 6.12
C LYS A 51 5.97 -12.67 5.36
N THR A 52 5.90 -12.65 4.03
CA THR A 52 6.97 -12.16 3.16
C THR A 52 7.25 -10.69 3.45
N ALA A 53 6.21 -9.86 3.50
CA ALA A 53 6.33 -8.44 3.80
C ALA A 53 7.01 -8.17 5.15
N TRP A 54 6.60 -8.88 6.20
CA TRP A 54 7.18 -8.76 7.54
C TRP A 54 8.66 -9.19 7.59
N ASN A 55 8.98 -10.34 6.99
CA ASN A 55 10.34 -10.87 6.95
C ASN A 55 11.32 -9.92 6.27
N HIS A 56 10.89 -9.30 5.16
CA HIS A 56 11.72 -8.32 4.46
C HIS A 56 11.78 -6.97 5.20
N TRP A 57 10.68 -6.53 5.83
CA TRP A 57 10.66 -5.26 6.56
C TRP A 57 11.62 -5.24 7.74
N THR A 58 11.71 -6.36 8.45
CA THR A 58 12.54 -6.50 9.66
C THR A 58 13.99 -6.86 9.34
N LYS A 59 14.32 -7.11 8.07
CA LYS A 59 15.67 -7.48 7.67
C LYS A 59 16.55 -6.22 7.59
N SER A 60 17.53 -6.15 8.49
CA SER A 60 18.59 -5.13 8.46
C SER A 60 19.76 -5.57 7.58
N GLY A 61 20.23 -4.70 6.69
CA GLY A 61 21.40 -4.91 5.83
C GLY A 61 22.18 -3.61 5.61
N GLU A 62 23.11 -3.62 4.66
CA GLU A 62 23.72 -2.36 4.18
C GLU A 62 22.64 -1.44 3.55
N PHE A 63 22.91 -0.14 3.41
CA PHE A 63 21.91 0.82 2.87
C PHE A 63 21.26 0.37 1.55
N HIS A 64 22.03 -0.22 0.63
CA HIS A 64 21.51 -0.74 -0.63
C HIS A 64 20.64 -1.99 -0.48
N GLU A 65 20.93 -2.82 0.52
CA GLU A 65 20.10 -3.98 0.85
C GLU A 65 18.82 -3.52 1.56
N GLU A 66 18.88 -2.57 2.47
CA GLU A 66 17.72 -2.03 3.18
C GLU A 66 16.64 -1.50 2.21
N ASP A 67 17.04 -0.74 1.18
CA ASP A 67 16.11 -0.25 0.15
C ASP A 67 15.54 -1.40 -0.70
N TYR A 68 16.34 -2.42 -1.00
CA TYR A 68 15.88 -3.61 -1.72
C TYR A 68 14.84 -4.39 -0.91
N GLU A 69 15.12 -4.64 0.36
CA GLU A 69 14.22 -5.35 1.28
C GLU A 69 12.90 -4.59 1.46
N LYS A 70 12.94 -3.27 1.65
CA LYS A 70 11.72 -2.43 1.70
C LYS A 70 10.89 -2.51 0.42
N ASN A 71 11.54 -2.56 -0.74
CA ASN A 71 10.82 -2.73 -2.01
C ASN A 71 10.11 -4.09 -2.09
N LEU A 72 10.76 -5.17 -1.64
CA LEU A 72 10.12 -6.48 -1.56
C LEU A 72 8.92 -6.48 -0.61
N THR A 73 9.02 -5.81 0.54
CA THR A 73 7.87 -5.59 1.45
C THR A 73 6.72 -4.92 0.73
N PHE A 74 6.98 -3.85 -0.03
CA PHE A 74 5.95 -3.09 -0.73
C PHE A 74 5.31 -3.87 -1.87
N ILE A 75 6.08 -4.67 -2.61
CA ILE A 75 5.59 -5.55 -3.68
C ILE A 75 4.66 -6.63 -3.09
N ALA A 76 5.07 -7.28 -2.00
CA ALA A 76 4.28 -8.33 -1.37
C ALA A 76 2.92 -7.80 -0.90
N LEU A 77 2.88 -6.66 -0.21
CA LEU A 77 1.62 -6.06 0.27
C LEU A 77 0.71 -5.58 -0.85
N ARG A 78 1.25 -5.04 -1.96
CA ARG A 78 0.45 -4.62 -3.12
C ARG A 78 -0.10 -5.78 -3.94
N SER A 79 0.51 -6.96 -3.80
CA SER A 79 0.04 -8.18 -4.47
C SER A 79 -1.14 -8.84 -3.76
N ILE A 80 -1.55 -8.33 -2.59
CA ILE A 80 -2.76 -8.77 -1.90
C ILE A 80 -3.96 -8.06 -2.53
N ASP A 81 -4.81 -8.82 -3.22
CA ASP A 81 -6.04 -8.29 -3.84
C ASP A 81 -7.22 -8.21 -2.86
N ASP A 82 -8.26 -7.48 -3.22
CA ASP A 82 -9.44 -7.26 -2.37
C ASP A 82 -10.07 -8.56 -1.84
N SER A 83 -10.14 -9.61 -2.68
CA SER A 83 -10.71 -10.90 -2.29
C SER A 83 -9.86 -11.60 -1.23
N GLN A 84 -8.54 -11.50 -1.34
CA GLN A 84 -7.61 -12.01 -0.34
C GLN A 84 -7.68 -11.19 0.95
N MET A 85 -7.81 -9.88 0.87
CA MET A 85 -7.97 -9.07 2.08
C MET A 85 -9.29 -9.38 2.81
N GLU A 86 -10.37 -9.62 2.06
CA GLU A 86 -11.66 -10.05 2.62
C GLU A 86 -11.55 -11.42 3.28
N ALA A 87 -10.88 -12.37 2.62
CA ALA A 87 -10.66 -13.72 3.15
C ALA A 87 -9.85 -13.70 4.46
N LEU A 88 -8.92 -12.76 4.59
CA LEU A 88 -8.14 -12.53 5.82
C LEU A 88 -8.92 -11.78 6.91
N GLY A 89 -10.06 -11.15 6.58
CA GLY A 89 -10.75 -10.24 7.49
C GLY A 89 -9.97 -8.94 7.77
N MET A 90 -9.10 -8.52 6.86
CA MET A 90 -8.15 -7.40 7.03
C MET A 90 -8.24 -6.35 5.92
N SER A 91 -9.35 -6.28 5.18
CA SER A 91 -9.56 -5.35 4.07
C SER A 91 -9.21 -3.90 4.41
N ARG A 92 -9.58 -3.43 5.59
CA ARG A 92 -9.30 -2.05 6.01
C ARG A 92 -7.81 -1.85 6.32
N GLU A 93 -7.23 -2.75 7.09
CA GLU A 93 -5.85 -2.69 7.58
C GLU A 93 -4.86 -2.75 6.41
N ILE A 94 -5.04 -3.70 5.49
CA ILE A 94 -4.18 -3.87 4.32
C ILE A 94 -4.34 -2.69 3.36
N SER A 95 -5.57 -2.22 3.12
CA SER A 95 -5.82 -1.02 2.31
C SER A 95 -5.14 0.24 2.89
N GLU A 96 -5.16 0.42 4.21
CA GLU A 96 -4.48 1.53 4.88
C GLU A 96 -2.95 1.42 4.73
N MET A 97 -2.38 0.21 4.83
CA MET A 97 -0.95 -0.02 4.58
C MET A 97 -0.58 0.29 3.13
N GLN A 98 -1.35 -0.16 2.14
CA GLN A 98 -1.09 0.13 0.72
C GLN A 98 -1.14 1.63 0.41
N LYS A 99 -2.08 2.37 1.04
CA LYS A 99 -2.11 3.85 0.97
C LYS A 99 -0.85 4.46 1.57
N THR A 100 -0.41 3.97 2.72
CA THR A 100 0.80 4.47 3.41
C THR A 100 2.05 4.22 2.57
N ILE A 101 2.17 3.05 1.91
CA ILE A 101 3.23 2.76 0.93
C ILE A 101 3.22 3.79 -0.20
N GLY A 102 2.04 4.15 -0.71
CA GLY A 102 1.90 5.20 -1.73
C GLY A 102 2.43 6.57 -1.27
N LEU A 103 2.25 6.91 0.01
CA LEU A 103 2.76 8.15 0.61
C LEU A 103 4.28 8.09 0.82
N MET A 104 4.81 6.96 1.27
CA MET A 104 6.25 6.76 1.49
C MET A 104 7.05 6.72 0.17
N ASN A 105 6.51 6.11 -0.88
CA ASN A 105 7.12 6.07 -2.23
C ASN A 105 6.77 7.29 -3.11
N GLY A 106 5.92 8.18 -2.61
CA GLY A 106 5.52 9.41 -3.31
C GLY A 106 6.65 10.44 -3.36
N ASN A 107 6.37 11.62 -3.93
CA ASN A 107 7.37 12.69 -4.07
C ASN A 107 8.01 13.02 -2.70
N PRO A 108 9.30 12.72 -2.50
CA PRO A 108 9.94 12.83 -1.18
C PRO A 108 10.03 14.28 -0.68
N MET A 109 9.82 15.28 -1.53
CA MET A 109 9.75 16.69 -1.14
C MET A 109 8.40 17.12 -0.54
N ALA A 110 7.37 16.27 -0.59
CA ALA A 110 6.04 16.59 -0.07
C ALA A 110 5.90 16.33 1.45
N LEU A 111 6.80 15.55 2.04
CA LEU A 111 6.77 15.18 3.46
C LEU A 111 8.04 15.65 4.16
N SER A 112 7.88 16.24 5.34
CA SER A 112 8.97 16.48 6.28
C SER A 112 9.56 15.16 6.79
N GLU A 113 10.76 15.23 7.35
CA GLU A 113 11.42 14.08 7.98
C GLU A 113 10.58 13.48 9.12
N ALA A 114 9.96 14.33 9.93
CA ALA A 114 9.08 13.91 11.02
C ALA A 114 7.83 13.19 10.51
N GLU A 115 7.21 13.67 9.43
CA GLU A 115 6.07 13.00 8.81
C GLU A 115 6.46 11.65 8.23
N ARG A 116 7.62 11.57 7.57
CA ARG A 116 8.14 10.31 7.03
C ARG A 116 8.38 9.29 8.14
N ALA A 117 9.03 9.70 9.23
CA ALA A 117 9.25 8.83 10.39
C ALA A 117 7.93 8.36 11.01
N ALA A 118 6.93 9.24 11.11
CA ALA A 118 5.61 8.89 11.60
C ALA A 118 4.90 7.86 10.70
N TYR A 119 4.96 8.02 9.38
CA TYR A 119 4.41 7.04 8.44
C TYR A 119 5.12 5.69 8.51
N HIS A 120 6.45 5.68 8.60
CA HIS A 120 7.22 4.45 8.79
C HIS A 120 6.80 3.71 10.06
N SER A 121 6.73 4.41 11.20
CA SER A 121 6.33 3.79 12.47
C SER A 121 4.89 3.29 12.45
N ALA A 122 3.96 4.05 11.87
CA ALA A 122 2.57 3.64 11.74
C ALA A 122 2.41 2.43 10.80
N PHE A 123 3.19 2.37 9.73
CA PHE A 123 3.22 1.25 8.81
C PHE A 123 3.74 -0.02 9.50
N GLU A 124 4.88 0.08 10.19
CA GLU A 124 5.49 -1.03 10.93
C GLU A 124 4.53 -1.64 11.95
N GLN A 125 3.88 -0.81 12.78
CA GLN A 125 2.90 -1.27 13.77
C GLN A 125 1.73 -2.03 13.13
N LYS A 126 1.25 -1.57 11.96
CA LYS A 126 0.16 -2.24 11.23
C LYS A 126 0.63 -3.56 10.62
N LEU A 127 1.83 -3.58 10.06
CA LEU A 127 2.40 -4.78 9.46
C LEU A 127 2.67 -5.86 10.52
N GLU A 128 3.21 -5.46 11.67
CA GLU A 128 3.40 -6.35 12.83
C GLU A 128 2.07 -6.93 13.31
N ALA A 129 1.04 -6.08 13.47
CA ALA A 129 -0.29 -6.53 13.90
C ALA A 129 -0.91 -7.51 12.90
N ALA A 130 -0.79 -7.25 11.60
CA ALA A 130 -1.25 -8.16 10.55
C ALA A 130 -0.50 -9.50 10.60
N TYR A 131 0.84 -9.46 10.70
CA TYR A 131 1.66 -10.66 10.83
C TYR A 131 1.30 -11.50 12.06
N ASN A 132 1.07 -10.86 13.21
CA ASN A 132 0.69 -11.56 14.45
C ASN A 132 -0.74 -12.12 14.41
N SER A 133 -1.61 -11.61 13.54
CA SER A 133 -3.00 -12.09 13.44
C SER A 133 -3.18 -13.31 12.52
N ILE A 134 -2.18 -13.62 11.69
CA ILE A 134 -2.16 -14.78 10.79
C ILE A 134 -1.22 -15.90 11.29
N ASN A 135 -0.66 -15.76 12.49
CA ASN A 135 0.21 -16.75 13.15
C ASN A 135 -0.37 -17.12 14.52
#